data_AF-A0A928IX30-F1
#
_entry.id   AF-A0A928IX30-F1
#
_cell.length_a   1.000
_cell.length_b   1.000
_cell.length_c   1.000
_cell.angle_alpha   90.00
_cell.angle_beta   90.00
_cell.angle_gamma   90.00
#
_symmetry.space_group_name_H-M   'P 1'
#
loop_
_entity.id
_entity.type
_entity.pdbx_description
1 polymer ?
#
loop_
_entity_poly.entity_id
_entity_poly.type
_entity_poly.pdbx_seq_one_letter_code
_entity_poly.pdbx_strand_id
1 'polypeptide(L)'
;MANVNKSLAKRNKYLLIFGFLFFVNPVPLGLDFVPDLFGWVLIYFGLTQLAFFDGAIENAKKIALYSAVVEFFKLLLTKSIFLTEIGSNRMLGVFVFSFLEIILYIFFFKQLMGGISYFSMRNNCNKALAKSDGTAFLSYLAVSVRIAASLLPELLALVEQRKNITTDFKTLDLINDIMVAKPLLVLLLSLLAFITGVAWHISVCGLLNTLHNESGEILDTRYISEFTSKPQLTRPKKLKRAFFVLYIALFCLVDISVDKIPIAPPWATFLLMFAVSLAIKSICDFGSVKQLSVISFVLLLGADIFKRSFVPYGAVVIYETDLSIVSANAVISVVTATVCMLCIREFLLKLSFLSENLGGEKIDITLPWVAFCLSMIFWAVGYTVPYLYSAVAFWRFACTAFFIWKTASIITRINDEEEYRASISGDN
;
A
#
# COMPACT_ATOMS: atom_id res chain seq x y z
N MET A 1 -24.51 -22.62 10.23
CA MET A 1 -24.37 -21.49 9.29
C MET A 1 -24.76 -20.14 9.89
N ALA A 2 -25.84 -20.01 10.67
CA ALA A 2 -26.25 -18.72 11.29
C ALA A 2 -25.18 -18.03 12.18
N ASN A 3 -24.37 -18.79 12.92
CA ASN A 3 -23.29 -18.23 13.76
C ASN A 3 -22.07 -17.71 12.97
N VAL A 4 -21.81 -18.23 11.77
CA VAL A 4 -20.76 -17.71 10.87
C VAL A 4 -21.23 -16.39 10.23
N ASN A 5 -22.55 -16.23 10.07
CA ASN A 5 -23.15 -15.09 9.37
C ASN A 5 -23.09 -13.80 10.22
N LYS A 6 -23.47 -13.84 11.51
CA LYS A 6 -23.29 -12.70 12.44
C LYS A 6 -21.83 -12.28 12.62
N SER A 7 -20.88 -13.14 12.24
CA SER A 7 -19.45 -12.87 12.33
C SER A 7 -18.95 -11.92 11.23
N LEU A 8 -19.58 -11.85 10.04
CA LEU A 8 -19.02 -11.12 8.90
C LEU A 8 -19.28 -9.61 8.99
N ALA A 9 -20.52 -9.18 9.20
CA ALA A 9 -20.86 -7.77 9.43
C ALA A 9 -20.16 -7.21 10.66
N LYS A 10 -20.07 -8.02 11.73
CA LYS A 10 -19.34 -7.67 12.95
C LYS A 10 -17.84 -7.47 12.67
N ARG A 11 -17.21 -8.38 11.92
CA ARG A 11 -15.80 -8.26 11.52
C ARG A 11 -15.56 -7.00 10.70
N ASN A 12 -16.39 -6.74 9.69
CA ASN A 12 -16.25 -5.58 8.81
C ASN A 12 -16.42 -4.26 9.56
N LYS A 13 -17.34 -4.19 10.51
CA LYS A 13 -17.47 -3.07 11.44
C LYS A 13 -16.18 -2.82 12.22
N TYR A 14 -15.59 -3.85 12.82
CA TYR A 14 -14.34 -3.70 13.56
C TYR A 14 -13.17 -3.31 12.67
N LEU A 15 -13.08 -3.84 11.44
CA LEU A 15 -12.07 -3.40 10.47
C LEU A 15 -12.20 -1.90 10.16
N LEU A 16 -13.42 -1.38 10.00
CA LEU A 16 -13.66 0.05 9.83
C LEU A 16 -13.27 0.85 11.08
N ILE A 17 -13.71 0.43 12.27
CA ILE A 17 -13.38 1.11 13.53
C ILE A 17 -11.86 1.17 13.72
N PHE A 18 -11.17 0.03 13.65
CA PHE A 18 -9.72 -0.01 13.79
C PHE A 18 -9.04 0.78 12.68
N GLY A 19 -9.51 0.70 11.44
CA GLY A 19 -8.98 1.50 10.33
C GLY A 19 -9.08 3.00 10.59
N PHE A 20 -10.24 3.47 11.07
CA PHE A 20 -10.46 4.87 11.43
C PHE A 20 -9.64 5.36 12.62
N LEU A 21 -9.16 4.45 13.49
CA LEU A 21 -8.34 4.79 14.64
C LEU A 21 -6.94 5.29 14.22
N PHE A 22 -6.37 4.76 13.14
CA PHE A 22 -5.05 5.17 12.65
C PHE A 22 -5.01 6.67 12.34
N PHE A 23 -6.11 7.22 11.80
CA PHE A 23 -6.20 8.63 11.44
C PHE A 23 -6.29 9.60 12.63
N VAL A 24 -6.43 9.09 13.86
CA VAL A 24 -6.40 9.89 15.10
C VAL A 24 -4.96 10.29 15.46
N ASN A 25 -3.95 9.66 14.85
CA ASN A 25 -2.55 9.91 15.14
C ASN A 25 -2.22 11.40 14.93
N PRO A 26 -1.80 12.14 15.99
CA PRO A 26 -1.22 13.45 15.78
C PRO A 26 0.11 13.23 15.06
N VAL A 27 0.38 13.98 14.00
CA VAL A 27 1.62 13.87 13.24
C VAL A 27 2.57 15.00 13.67
N PRO A 28 3.24 14.92 14.84
CA PRO A 28 4.27 15.89 15.16
C PRO A 28 5.47 15.64 14.24
N LEU A 29 5.92 16.69 13.54
CA LEU A 29 7.19 16.70 12.79
C LEU A 29 7.25 15.68 11.63
N GLY A 30 6.11 15.31 11.03
CA GLY A 30 6.08 14.41 9.87
C GLY A 30 6.49 12.95 10.17
N LEU A 31 6.68 12.59 11.43
CA LEU A 31 6.95 11.22 11.86
C LEU A 31 5.62 10.51 12.14
N ASP A 32 5.15 9.77 11.14
CA ASP A 32 4.00 8.90 11.30
C ASP A 32 4.41 7.60 12.00
N PHE A 33 4.30 7.58 13.33
CA PHE A 33 4.65 6.40 14.17
C PHE A 33 3.78 5.18 13.85
N VAL A 34 2.58 5.40 13.31
CA VAL A 34 1.64 4.34 12.95
C VAL A 34 1.11 4.63 11.54
N PRO A 35 1.69 4.03 10.50
CA PRO A 35 1.40 4.42 9.13
C PRO A 35 -0.09 4.35 8.77
N ASP A 36 -0.65 5.46 8.32
CA ASP A 36 -2.04 5.55 7.84
C ASP A 36 -2.36 4.55 6.71
N LEU A 37 -1.32 4.06 6.02
CA LEU A 37 -1.39 2.92 5.11
C LEU A 37 -2.20 1.75 5.68
N PHE A 38 -1.92 1.35 6.93
CA PHE A 38 -2.65 0.24 7.56
C PHE A 38 -4.11 0.61 7.81
N GLY A 39 -4.38 1.84 8.19
CA GLY A 39 -5.74 2.39 8.35
C GLY A 39 -6.56 2.26 7.07
N TRP A 40 -6.00 2.73 5.94
CA TRP A 40 -6.64 2.67 4.63
C TRP A 40 -6.90 1.23 4.15
N VAL A 41 -5.94 0.32 4.36
CA VAL A 41 -6.10 -1.10 4.01
C VAL A 41 -7.23 -1.74 4.82
N LEU A 42 -7.31 -1.45 6.13
CA LEU A 42 -8.40 -1.96 6.98
C LEU A 42 -9.76 -1.41 6.54
N ILE A 43 -9.84 -0.12 6.21
CA ILE A 43 -11.05 0.50 5.67
C ILE A 43 -11.48 -0.17 4.36
N TYR A 44 -10.55 -0.39 3.44
CA TYR A 44 -10.83 -1.05 2.16
C TYR A 44 -11.50 -2.42 2.34
N PHE A 45 -10.99 -3.24 3.26
CA PHE A 45 -11.57 -4.53 3.56
C PHE A 45 -12.91 -4.40 4.30
N GLY A 46 -12.99 -3.47 5.26
CA GLY A 46 -14.20 -3.18 6.03
C GLY A 46 -15.40 -2.72 5.18
N LEU A 47 -15.16 -1.96 4.10
CA LEU A 47 -16.22 -1.49 3.19
C LEU A 47 -16.76 -2.58 2.24
N THR A 48 -16.21 -3.80 2.25
CA THR A 48 -16.50 -4.79 1.19
C THR A 48 -17.97 -5.22 1.10
N GLN A 49 -18.67 -5.37 2.22
CA GLN A 49 -20.09 -5.69 2.22
C GLN A 49 -20.95 -4.49 1.82
N LEU A 50 -20.68 -3.30 2.39
CA LEU A 50 -21.45 -2.10 2.13
C LEU A 50 -21.32 -1.62 0.68
N ALA A 51 -20.12 -1.71 0.11
CA ALA A 51 -19.82 -1.37 -1.29
C ALA A 51 -20.57 -2.23 -2.32
N PHE A 52 -21.14 -3.36 -1.92
CA PHE A 52 -21.94 -4.18 -2.82
C PHE A 52 -23.33 -3.58 -3.07
N PHE A 53 -23.88 -2.87 -2.07
CA PHE A 53 -25.26 -2.38 -2.11
C PHE A 53 -25.39 -0.95 -2.64
N ASP A 54 -24.29 -0.20 -2.64
CA ASP A 54 -24.29 1.21 -2.99
C ASP A 54 -23.04 1.61 -3.78
N GLY A 55 -23.25 2.26 -4.92
CA GLY A 55 -22.18 2.68 -5.83
C GLY A 55 -21.31 3.80 -5.28
N ALA A 56 -21.84 4.68 -4.41
CA ALA A 56 -21.04 5.70 -3.75
C ALA A 56 -20.10 5.07 -2.71
N ILE A 57 -20.56 4.06 -1.97
CA ILE A 57 -19.69 3.28 -1.07
C ILE A 57 -18.65 2.47 -1.87
N GLU A 58 -19.01 1.94 -3.04
CA GLU A 58 -18.03 1.31 -3.94
C GLU A 58 -16.94 2.29 -4.37
N ASN A 59 -17.30 3.53 -4.70
CA ASN A 59 -16.36 4.58 -5.02
C ASN A 59 -15.50 4.97 -3.81
N ALA A 60 -16.09 5.10 -2.62
CA ALA A 60 -15.34 5.33 -1.38
C ALA A 60 -14.31 4.21 -1.13
N LYS A 61 -14.68 2.95 -1.38
CA LYS A 61 -13.75 1.82 -1.30
C LYS A 61 -12.61 1.91 -2.31
N LYS A 62 -12.88 2.32 -3.55
CA LYS A 62 -11.81 2.56 -4.56
C LYS A 62 -10.88 3.69 -4.14
N ILE A 63 -11.43 4.78 -3.60
CA ILE A 63 -10.64 5.91 -3.08
C ILE A 63 -9.76 5.45 -1.92
N ALA A 64 -10.28 4.64 -0.98
CA ALA A 64 -9.46 4.08 0.11
C ALA A 64 -8.26 3.26 -0.40
N LEU A 65 -8.42 2.53 -1.51
CA LEU A 65 -7.30 1.84 -2.15
C LEU A 65 -6.28 2.82 -2.75
N TYR A 66 -6.75 3.87 -3.44
CA TYR A 66 -5.86 4.90 -3.97
C TYR A 66 -5.12 5.64 -2.86
N SER A 67 -5.78 5.94 -1.73
CA SER A 67 -5.14 6.55 -0.57
C SER A 67 -4.10 5.62 0.06
N ALA A 68 -4.36 4.32 0.15
CA ALA A 68 -3.36 3.34 0.60
C ALA A 68 -2.12 3.35 -0.32
N VAL A 69 -2.32 3.42 -1.64
CA VAL A 69 -1.20 3.48 -2.60
C VAL A 69 -0.40 4.79 -2.45
N VAL A 70 -1.08 5.92 -2.33
CA VAL A 70 -0.44 7.23 -2.09
C VAL A 70 0.38 7.21 -0.80
N GLU A 71 -0.19 6.70 0.29
CA GLU A 71 0.52 6.56 1.57
C GLU A 71 1.71 5.61 1.49
N PHE A 72 1.59 4.49 0.76
CA PHE A 72 2.71 3.58 0.54
C PHE A 72 3.89 4.29 -0.15
N PHE A 73 3.65 5.06 -1.21
CA PHE A 73 4.70 5.82 -1.89
C PHE A 73 5.25 6.96 -1.04
N LYS A 74 4.40 7.65 -0.27
CA LYS A 74 4.82 8.70 0.66
C LYS A 74 5.71 8.15 1.77
N LEU A 75 5.38 6.98 2.32
CA LEU A 75 6.21 6.26 3.29
C LEU A 75 7.58 5.88 2.71
N LEU A 76 7.61 5.41 1.45
CA LEU A 76 8.85 5.14 0.71
C LEU A 76 9.71 6.37 0.42
N LEU A 77 9.22 7.58 0.70
CA LEU A 77 9.99 8.81 0.54
C LEU A 77 10.33 9.48 1.88
N THR A 78 9.77 9.01 3.00
CA THR A 78 9.97 9.59 4.33
C THR A 78 11.14 8.97 5.09
N LYS A 79 11.68 9.74 6.03
CA LYS A 79 12.83 9.39 6.88
C LYS A 79 12.61 8.11 7.72
N SER A 80 11.36 7.78 8.01
CA SER A 80 10.93 6.61 8.79
C SER A 80 11.40 5.28 8.19
N ILE A 81 11.61 5.20 6.87
CA ILE A 81 12.11 3.99 6.20
C ILE A 81 13.62 4.03 5.93
N PHE A 82 14.19 5.22 5.72
CA PHE A 82 15.57 5.34 5.21
C PHE A 82 16.60 5.79 6.24
N LEU A 83 16.20 6.34 7.39
CA LEU A 83 17.11 6.79 8.47
C LEU A 83 18.21 7.78 8.02
N THR A 84 18.18 8.26 6.77
CA THR A 84 19.11 9.22 6.18
C THR A 84 18.49 10.61 6.09
N GLU A 85 19.32 11.64 5.92
CA GLU A 85 18.85 12.99 5.58
C GLU A 85 18.03 12.97 4.28
N ILE A 86 16.92 13.73 4.27
CA ILE A 86 16.02 13.81 3.13
C ILE A 86 16.58 14.86 2.16
N GLY A 87 16.99 14.45 0.96
CA GLY A 87 17.36 15.39 -0.11
C GLY A 87 16.16 16.21 -0.60
N SER A 88 16.43 17.39 -1.18
CA SER A 88 15.39 18.34 -1.64
C SER A 88 14.33 17.72 -2.56
N ASN A 89 14.73 16.82 -3.47
CA ASN A 89 13.81 16.12 -4.38
C ASN A 89 12.81 15.20 -3.65
N ARG A 90 13.22 14.57 -2.55
CA ARG A 90 12.35 13.70 -1.76
C ARG A 90 11.35 14.49 -0.93
N MET A 91 11.77 15.64 -0.38
CA MET A 91 10.84 16.56 0.27
C MET A 91 9.75 17.03 -0.70
N LEU A 92 10.12 17.35 -1.94
CA LEU A 92 9.16 17.71 -2.98
C LEU A 92 8.20 16.55 -3.30
N GLY A 93 8.70 15.32 -3.40
CA GLY A 93 7.87 14.13 -3.58
C GLY A 93 6.87 13.91 -2.43
N VAL A 94 7.34 13.99 -1.18
CA VAL A 94 6.47 13.89 0.01
C VAL A 94 5.41 14.99 0.02
N PHE A 95 5.76 16.22 -0.39
CA PHE A 95 4.83 17.33 -0.51
C PHE A 95 3.71 17.06 -1.54
N VAL A 96 4.07 16.59 -2.74
CA VAL A 96 3.09 16.25 -3.79
C VAL A 96 2.15 15.13 -3.33
N PHE A 97 2.68 14.06 -2.73
CA PHE A 97 1.84 12.98 -2.21
C PHE A 97 0.95 13.42 -1.05
N SER A 98 1.41 14.32 -0.19
CA SER A 98 0.59 14.89 0.89
C SER A 98 -0.57 15.74 0.33
N PHE A 99 -0.35 16.47 -0.77
CA PHE A 99 -1.43 17.20 -1.44
C PHE A 99 -2.46 16.26 -2.09
N LEU A 100 -2.00 15.18 -2.72
CA LEU A 100 -2.89 14.14 -3.26
C LEU A 100 -3.71 13.44 -2.16
N GLU A 101 -3.08 13.16 -1.02
CA GLU A 101 -3.73 12.54 0.15
C GLU A 101 -4.92 13.40 0.63
N ILE A 102 -4.73 14.72 0.75
CA ILE A 102 -5.79 15.68 1.13
C ILE A 102 -6.99 15.59 0.18
N ILE A 103 -6.72 15.63 -1.12
CA ILE A 103 -7.76 15.54 -2.15
C ILE A 103 -8.53 14.22 -1.99
N LEU A 104 -7.81 13.11 -1.80
CA LEU A 104 -8.42 11.79 -1.63
C LEU A 104 -9.25 11.69 -0.34
N TYR A 105 -8.84 12.26 0.79
CA TYR A 105 -9.67 12.30 2.00
C TYR A 105 -11.01 13.00 1.77
N ILE A 106 -11.00 14.16 1.12
CA ILE A 106 -12.21 14.94 0.88
C ILE A 106 -13.19 14.13 0.02
N PHE A 107 -12.70 13.54 -1.07
CA PHE A 107 -13.53 12.68 -1.92
C PHE A 107 -13.99 11.41 -1.19
N PHE A 108 -13.13 10.80 -0.37
CA PHE A 108 -13.46 9.61 0.41
C PHE A 108 -14.64 9.87 1.34
N PHE A 109 -14.57 10.89 2.20
CA PHE A 109 -15.64 11.18 3.16
C PHE A 109 -16.92 11.63 2.49
N LYS A 110 -16.83 12.40 1.39
CA LYS A 110 -17.99 12.76 0.59
C LYS A 110 -18.75 11.53 0.08
N GLN A 111 -18.03 10.58 -0.51
CA GLN A 111 -18.62 9.35 -1.06
C GLN A 111 -19.10 8.41 0.05
N LEU A 112 -18.33 8.26 1.13
CA LEU A 112 -18.67 7.39 2.25
C LEU A 112 -19.94 7.88 2.96
N MET A 113 -20.01 9.16 3.33
CA MET A 113 -21.16 9.71 4.06
C MET A 113 -22.40 9.78 3.16
N GLY A 114 -22.24 10.15 1.89
CA GLY A 114 -23.34 10.12 0.91
C GLY A 114 -23.91 8.71 0.73
N GLY A 115 -23.04 7.71 0.61
CA GLY A 115 -23.46 6.31 0.49
C GLY A 115 -24.10 5.75 1.76
N ILE A 116 -23.58 6.07 2.95
CA ILE A 116 -24.20 5.67 4.23
C ILE A 116 -25.58 6.31 4.39
N SER A 117 -25.74 7.59 4.05
CA SER A 117 -27.01 8.29 4.11
C SER A 117 -28.05 7.67 3.17
N TYR A 118 -27.69 7.45 1.90
CA TYR A 118 -28.56 6.80 0.91
C TYR A 118 -28.95 5.39 1.33
N PHE A 119 -27.98 4.59 1.78
CA PHE A 119 -28.24 3.24 2.27
C PHE A 119 -29.17 3.23 3.49
N SER A 120 -28.99 4.18 4.40
CA SER A 120 -29.82 4.31 5.60
C SER A 120 -31.26 4.71 5.25
N MET A 121 -31.44 5.63 4.28
CA MET A 121 -32.77 6.00 3.77
C MET A 121 -33.46 4.80 3.11
N ARG A 122 -32.75 4.03 2.28
CA ARG A 122 -33.33 2.90 1.55
C ARG A 122 -33.78 1.75 2.47
N ASN A 123 -33.14 1.59 3.62
CA ASN A 123 -33.43 0.50 4.56
C ASN A 123 -34.12 0.98 5.85
N ASN A 124 -34.67 2.20 5.87
CA ASN A 124 -35.37 2.80 7.01
C ASN A 124 -34.54 2.86 8.32
N CYS A 125 -33.22 3.04 8.21
CA CYS A 125 -32.30 3.17 9.35
C CYS A 125 -32.27 4.62 9.86
N ASN A 126 -33.36 5.05 10.50
CA ASN A 126 -33.57 6.46 10.87
C ASN A 126 -32.54 6.98 11.90
N LYS A 127 -32.05 6.14 12.82
CA LYS A 127 -31.06 6.58 13.82
C LYS A 127 -29.67 6.73 13.20
N ALA A 128 -29.30 5.85 12.28
CA ALA A 128 -28.04 5.98 11.54
C ALA A 128 -28.06 7.23 10.66
N LEU A 129 -29.18 7.49 9.99
CA LEU A 129 -29.37 8.69 9.17
C LEU A 129 -29.20 9.98 9.99
N ALA A 130 -29.86 10.08 11.15
CA ALA A 130 -29.77 11.25 12.01
C ALA A 130 -28.34 11.55 12.52
N LYS A 131 -27.49 10.52 12.66
CA LYS A 131 -26.08 10.68 13.05
C LYS A 131 -25.14 10.98 11.87
N SER A 132 -25.56 10.68 10.64
CA SER A 132 -24.72 10.78 9.44
C SER A 132 -24.23 12.21 9.23
N ASP A 133 -25.11 13.21 9.31
CA ASP A 133 -24.77 14.60 9.00
C ASP A 133 -23.78 15.19 10.03
N GLY A 134 -24.01 14.93 11.32
CA GLY A 134 -23.10 15.34 12.38
C GLY A 134 -21.72 14.66 12.27
N THR A 135 -21.69 13.39 11.87
CA THR A 135 -20.43 12.66 11.63
C THR A 135 -19.70 13.19 10.40
N ALA A 136 -20.42 13.57 9.35
CA ALA A 136 -19.86 14.16 8.15
C ALA A 136 -19.20 15.51 8.46
N PHE A 137 -19.88 16.39 9.19
CA PHE A 137 -19.32 17.67 9.64
C PHE A 137 -18.03 17.47 10.45
N LEU A 138 -18.04 16.58 11.44
CA LEU A 138 -16.86 16.29 12.25
C LEU A 138 -15.71 15.70 11.42
N SER A 139 -16.01 14.92 10.38
CA SER A 139 -15.00 14.37 9.47
C SER A 139 -14.30 15.48 8.68
N TYR A 140 -15.05 16.43 8.12
CA TYR A 140 -14.46 17.57 7.41
C TYR A 140 -13.66 18.48 8.35
N LEU A 141 -14.15 18.70 9.57
CA LEU A 141 -13.45 19.51 10.58
C LEU A 141 -12.13 18.85 11.02
N ALA A 142 -12.14 17.55 11.33
CA ALA A 142 -10.94 16.83 11.71
C ALA A 142 -9.89 16.83 10.59
N VAL A 143 -10.29 16.59 9.33
CA VAL A 143 -9.39 16.66 8.18
C VAL A 143 -8.81 18.08 8.02
N SER A 144 -9.63 19.13 8.16
CA SER A 144 -9.17 20.52 8.02
C SER A 144 -8.15 20.90 9.10
N VAL A 145 -8.39 20.52 10.35
CA VAL A 145 -7.47 20.76 11.46
C VAL A 145 -6.18 19.98 11.27
N ARG A 146 -6.27 18.73 10.82
CA ARG A 146 -5.11 17.89 10.53
C ARG A 146 -4.23 18.46 9.41
N ILE A 147 -4.85 18.99 8.36
CA ILE A 147 -4.15 19.68 7.27
C ILE A 147 -3.41 20.91 7.79
N ALA A 148 -4.10 21.76 8.56
CA ALA A 148 -3.48 22.93 9.17
C ALA A 148 -2.31 22.54 10.07
N ALA A 149 -2.47 21.51 10.90
CA ALA A 149 -1.42 21.01 11.78
C ALA A 149 -0.20 20.46 11.04
N SER A 150 -0.39 19.92 9.83
CA SER A 150 0.70 19.36 9.02
C SER A 150 1.41 20.43 8.17
N LEU A 151 0.67 21.43 7.67
CA LEU A 151 1.18 22.41 6.71
C LEU A 151 1.79 23.65 7.36
N LEU A 152 1.21 24.15 8.46
CA LEU A 152 1.67 25.38 9.11
C LEU A 152 3.12 25.29 9.63
N PRO A 153 3.57 24.18 10.26
CA PRO A 153 4.96 24.03 10.69
C PRO A 153 5.98 24.03 9.55
N GLU A 154 5.60 23.46 8.40
CA GLU A 154 6.45 23.40 7.20
C GLU A 154 6.57 24.77 6.52
N LEU A 155 5.49 25.55 6.49
CA LEU A 155 5.56 26.94 6.03
C LEU A 155 6.52 27.78 6.89
N LEU A 156 6.59 27.52 8.19
CA LEU A 156 7.56 28.16 9.08
C LEU A 156 9.00 27.68 8.81
N ALA A 157 9.20 26.43 8.40
CA ALA A 157 10.52 25.95 8.00
C ALA A 157 11.05 26.68 6.73
N LEU A 158 10.19 27.15 5.84
CA LEU A 158 10.60 28.01 4.72
C LEU A 158 11.09 29.39 5.19
N VAL A 159 10.51 29.92 6.26
CA VAL A 159 10.97 31.18 6.89
C VAL A 159 12.36 30.99 7.51
N GLU A 160 12.66 29.81 8.02
CA GLU A 160 13.97 29.42 8.56
C GLU A 160 15.07 29.44 7.48
N GLN A 161 14.77 28.99 6.25
CA GLN A 161 15.72 29.12 5.14
C GLN A 161 16.01 30.58 4.78
N ARG A 162 15.02 31.47 4.91
CA ARG A 162 15.19 32.91 4.68
C ARG A 162 16.11 33.56 5.70
N LYS A 163 16.16 33.05 6.94
CA LYS A 163 17.10 33.49 7.98
C LYS A 163 18.55 33.47 7.50
N ASN A 164 18.93 32.46 6.73
CA ASN A 164 20.30 32.24 6.26
C ASN A 164 20.71 33.18 5.10
N ILE A 165 19.75 33.94 4.54
CA ILE A 165 19.94 34.80 3.36
C ILE A 165 19.77 36.29 3.74
N THR A 166 19.13 36.59 4.87
CA THR A 166 18.73 37.96 5.23
C THR A 166 19.83 38.67 6.03
N THR A 167 20.27 39.84 5.55
CA THR A 167 21.32 40.67 6.18
C THR A 167 20.78 41.82 7.04
N ASP A 168 19.46 42.02 7.06
CA ASP A 168 18.80 43.10 7.82
C ASP A 168 18.46 42.65 9.26
N PHE A 169 18.96 43.39 10.25
CA PHE A 169 18.86 43.07 11.68
C PHE A 169 17.41 43.05 12.20
N LYS A 170 16.55 43.98 11.76
CA LYS A 170 15.14 44.01 12.20
C LYS A 170 14.35 42.80 11.71
N THR A 171 14.65 42.35 10.50
CA THR A 171 14.03 41.15 9.93
C THR A 171 14.56 39.88 10.61
N LEU A 172 15.82 39.90 11.07
CA LEU A 172 16.46 38.80 11.80
C LEU A 172 15.83 38.56 13.19
N ASP A 173 15.53 39.62 13.93
CA ASP A 173 14.89 39.53 15.26
C ASP A 173 13.48 38.95 15.15
N LEU A 174 12.67 39.42 14.20
CA LEU A 174 11.34 38.86 13.93
C LEU A 174 11.41 37.37 13.55
N ILE A 175 12.39 36.97 12.74
CA ILE A 175 12.59 35.57 12.37
C ILE A 175 13.00 34.73 13.59
N ASN A 176 13.86 35.25 14.47
CA ASN A 176 14.25 34.56 15.71
C ASN A 176 13.05 34.34 16.64
N ASP A 177 12.20 35.36 16.83
CA ASP A 177 10.99 35.24 17.66
C ASP A 177 10.01 34.20 17.11
N ILE A 178 9.84 34.16 15.79
CA ILE A 178 9.02 33.14 15.10
C ILE A 178 9.61 31.74 15.29
N MET A 179 10.94 31.59 15.22
CA MET A 179 11.61 30.30 15.41
C MET A 179 11.50 29.78 16.86
N VAL A 180 11.55 30.67 17.85
CA VAL A 180 11.34 30.31 19.27
C VAL A 180 9.91 29.84 19.51
N ALA A 181 8.93 30.41 18.79
CA ALA A 181 7.52 30.04 18.90
C ALA A 181 7.14 28.75 18.12
N LYS A 182 7.96 28.33 17.14
CA LYS A 182 7.68 27.16 16.26
C LYS A 182 7.39 25.87 17.03
N PRO A 183 8.17 25.44 18.04
CA PRO A 183 7.88 24.22 18.80
C PRO A 183 6.56 24.29 19.57
N LEU A 184 6.23 25.45 20.14
CA LEU A 184 4.96 25.67 20.86
C LEU A 184 3.76 25.60 19.92
N LEU A 185 3.90 26.16 18.71
CA LEU A 185 2.87 26.09 17.69
C LEU A 185 2.66 24.65 17.18
N VAL A 186 3.75 23.91 16.94
CA VAL A 186 3.69 22.48 16.58
C VAL A 186 2.96 21.68 17.66
N LEU A 187 3.28 21.94 18.93
CA LEU A 187 2.64 21.26 20.06
C LEU A 187 1.15 21.60 20.17
N LEU A 188 0.79 22.88 20.03
CA LEU A 188 -0.61 23.34 20.06
C LEU A 188 -1.43 22.72 18.92
N LEU A 189 -0.90 22.73 17.69
CA LEU A 189 -1.56 22.17 16.52
C LEU A 189 -1.69 20.65 16.61
N SER A 190 -0.66 19.97 17.12
CA SER A 190 -0.70 18.51 17.36
C SER A 190 -1.75 18.15 18.41
N LEU A 191 -1.86 18.93 19.49
CA LEU A 191 -2.88 18.76 20.52
C LEU A 191 -4.29 18.98 19.96
N LEU A 192 -4.48 20.04 19.16
CA LEU A 192 -5.76 20.35 18.53
C LEU A 192 -6.17 19.24 17.54
N ALA A 193 -5.23 18.76 16.73
CA ALA A 193 -5.45 17.65 15.81
C ALA A 193 -5.82 16.36 16.56
N PHE A 194 -5.17 16.08 17.69
CA PHE A 194 -5.50 14.93 18.52
C PHE A 194 -6.90 15.02 19.12
N ILE A 195 -7.26 16.14 19.76
CA ILE A 195 -8.58 16.34 20.38
C ILE A 195 -9.70 16.21 19.33
N THR A 196 -9.53 16.88 18.19
CA THR A 196 -10.50 16.83 17.09
C THR A 196 -10.58 15.44 16.45
N GLY A 197 -9.44 14.74 16.31
CA GLY A 197 -9.37 13.36 15.85
C GLY A 197 -10.10 12.39 16.77
N VAL A 198 -9.92 12.49 18.09
CA VAL A 198 -10.62 11.65 19.09
C VAL A 198 -12.13 11.91 19.04
N ALA A 199 -12.56 13.18 19.04
CA ALA A 199 -13.97 13.54 18.97
C ALA A 199 -14.64 13.00 17.68
N TRP A 200 -13.95 13.14 16.55
CA TRP A 200 -14.37 12.57 15.28
C TRP A 200 -14.46 11.05 15.31
N HIS A 201 -13.45 10.36 15.85
CA HIS A 201 -13.42 8.90 15.94
C HIS A 201 -14.58 8.34 16.78
N ILE A 202 -14.90 8.99 17.90
CA ILE A 202 -16.06 8.64 18.74
C ILE A 202 -17.35 8.76 17.92
N SER A 203 -17.49 9.82 17.12
CA SER A 203 -18.65 10.04 16.26
C SER A 203 -18.79 8.94 15.19
N VAL A 204 -17.69 8.61 14.49
CA VAL A 204 -17.65 7.51 13.51
C VAL A 204 -18.00 6.16 14.15
N CYS A 205 -17.44 5.85 15.32
CA CYS A 205 -17.79 4.64 16.06
C CYS A 205 -19.27 4.61 16.43
N GLY A 206 -19.82 5.76 16.85
CA GLY A 206 -21.24 5.92 17.16
C GLY A 206 -22.14 5.68 15.95
N LEU A 207 -21.75 6.18 14.77
CA LEU A 207 -22.46 5.97 13.51
C LEU A 207 -22.39 4.49 13.07
N LEU A 208 -21.20 3.89 13.03
CA LEU A 208 -21.01 2.50 12.60
C LEU A 208 -21.71 1.50 13.51
N ASN A 209 -21.73 1.74 14.82
CA ASN A 209 -22.47 0.91 15.77
C ASN A 209 -23.98 1.02 15.55
N THR A 210 -24.52 2.23 15.35
CA THR A 210 -25.93 2.42 15.05
C THR A 210 -26.30 1.75 13.71
N LEU A 211 -25.50 1.95 12.67
CA LEU A 211 -25.71 1.35 11.35
C LEU A 211 -25.71 -0.19 11.43
N HIS A 212 -24.74 -0.78 12.14
CA HIS A 212 -24.69 -2.23 12.30
C HIS A 212 -25.90 -2.78 13.06
N ASN A 213 -26.35 -2.09 14.10
CA ASN A 213 -27.50 -2.53 14.90
C ASN A 213 -28.82 -2.46 14.10
N GLU A 214 -28.98 -1.47 13.21
CA GLU A 214 -30.22 -1.32 12.40
C GLU A 214 -30.20 -2.13 11.10
N SER A 215 -29.02 -2.37 10.51
CA SER A 215 -28.91 -2.97 9.16
C SER A 215 -28.11 -4.27 9.07
N GLY A 216 -27.47 -4.72 10.16
CA GLY A 216 -26.54 -5.85 10.15
C GLY A 216 -27.15 -7.16 9.61
N GLU A 217 -28.37 -7.51 10.04
CA GLU A 217 -29.05 -8.73 9.59
C GLU A 217 -29.52 -8.62 8.13
N ILE A 218 -29.94 -7.44 7.68
CA ILE A 218 -30.34 -7.16 6.28
C ILE A 218 -29.12 -7.28 5.34
N LEU A 219 -27.98 -6.73 5.77
CA LEU A 219 -26.72 -6.79 5.03
C LEU A 219 -26.24 -8.22 4.85
N ASP A 220 -26.22 -9.02 5.93
CA ASP A 220 -25.74 -10.39 5.86
C ASP A 220 -26.66 -11.30 5.02
N THR A 221 -27.99 -11.14 5.14
CA THR A 221 -28.97 -11.94 4.38
C THR A 221 -28.96 -11.62 2.89
N ARG A 222 -28.95 -10.34 2.51
CA ARG A 222 -28.83 -9.94 1.09
C ARG A 222 -27.48 -10.30 0.51
N TYR A 223 -26.39 -10.10 1.26
CA TYR A 223 -25.05 -10.41 0.78
C TYR A 223 -24.94 -11.90 0.48
N ILE A 224 -25.46 -12.77 1.34
CA ILE A 224 -25.40 -14.23 1.09
C ILE A 224 -26.31 -14.63 -0.08
N SER A 225 -27.54 -14.11 -0.13
CA SER A 225 -28.50 -14.49 -1.18
C SER A 225 -28.12 -14.00 -2.57
N GLU A 226 -27.44 -12.86 -2.70
CA GLU A 226 -27.04 -12.30 -4.00
C GLU A 226 -25.57 -12.57 -4.38
N PHE A 227 -24.65 -12.70 -3.41
CA PHE A 227 -23.21 -12.82 -3.67
C PHE A 227 -22.70 -14.27 -3.63
N THR A 228 -23.11 -15.08 -2.65
CA THR A 228 -22.66 -16.50 -2.57
C THR A 228 -23.40 -17.42 -3.53
N SER A 229 -24.57 -17.01 -4.03
CA SER A 229 -25.39 -17.79 -4.97
C SER A 229 -24.90 -17.75 -6.41
N LYS A 230 -24.04 -16.77 -6.79
CA LYS A 230 -23.54 -16.59 -8.17
C LYS A 230 -22.00 -16.60 -8.25
N PRO A 231 -21.34 -17.76 -8.02
CA PRO A 231 -19.87 -17.87 -8.06
C PRO A 231 -19.26 -17.44 -9.41
N GLN A 232 -19.99 -17.63 -10.52
CA GLN A 232 -19.58 -17.27 -11.89
C GLN A 232 -19.30 -15.76 -12.07
N LEU A 233 -20.02 -14.87 -11.39
CA LEU A 233 -19.79 -13.42 -11.46
C LEU A 233 -18.65 -12.95 -10.53
N THR A 234 -18.30 -13.76 -9.52
CA THR A 234 -17.33 -13.37 -8.48
C THR A 234 -15.90 -13.79 -8.81
N ARG A 235 -15.73 -14.91 -9.51
CA ARG A 235 -14.42 -15.46 -9.92
C ARG A 235 -13.61 -14.49 -10.80
N PRO A 236 -14.15 -13.89 -11.89
CA PRO A 236 -13.39 -12.94 -12.72
C PRO A 236 -13.02 -11.68 -11.91
N LYS A 237 -13.92 -11.17 -11.07
CA LYS A 237 -13.65 -10.00 -10.23
C LYS A 237 -12.53 -10.26 -9.20
N LYS A 238 -12.45 -11.47 -8.65
CA LYS A 238 -11.37 -11.88 -7.73
C LYS A 238 -10.03 -12.03 -8.45
N LEU A 239 -10.03 -12.66 -9.63
CA LEU A 239 -8.84 -12.80 -10.47
C LEU A 239 -8.30 -11.44 -10.90
N LYS A 240 -9.15 -10.54 -11.42
CA LYS A 240 -8.76 -9.15 -11.75
C LYS A 240 -8.05 -8.43 -10.62
N ARG A 241 -8.61 -8.51 -9.40
CA ARG A 241 -8.01 -7.88 -8.22
C ARG A 241 -6.66 -8.48 -7.87
N ALA A 242 -6.54 -9.81 -7.93
CA ALA A 242 -5.29 -10.48 -7.61
C ALA A 242 -4.21 -10.22 -8.68
N PHE A 243 -4.59 -10.16 -9.96
CA PHE A 243 -3.72 -9.77 -11.05
C PHE A 243 -3.29 -8.30 -10.99
N PHE A 244 -4.17 -7.40 -10.55
CA PHE A 244 -3.79 -6.03 -10.28
C PHE A 244 -2.70 -5.92 -9.20
N VAL A 245 -2.87 -6.63 -8.08
CA VAL A 245 -1.84 -6.70 -7.02
C VAL A 245 -0.54 -7.31 -7.56
N LEU A 246 -0.64 -8.31 -8.44
CA LEU A 246 0.51 -8.93 -9.07
C LEU A 246 1.24 -7.97 -10.04
N TYR A 247 0.54 -7.11 -10.79
CA TYR A 247 1.18 -6.06 -11.59
C TYR A 247 1.97 -5.08 -10.73
N ILE A 248 1.42 -4.69 -9.58
CA ILE A 248 2.14 -3.86 -8.60
C ILE A 248 3.37 -4.62 -8.06
N ALA A 249 3.22 -5.92 -7.76
CA ALA A 249 4.33 -6.76 -7.30
C ALA A 249 5.46 -6.82 -8.34
N LEU A 250 5.13 -6.98 -9.62
CA LEU A 250 6.09 -6.98 -10.72
C LEU A 250 6.77 -5.61 -10.88
N PHE A 251 6.02 -4.52 -10.71
CA PHE A 251 6.59 -3.16 -10.72
C PHE A 251 7.64 -2.97 -9.62
N CYS A 252 7.46 -3.57 -8.43
CA CYS A 252 8.45 -3.50 -7.36
C CYS A 252 9.79 -4.18 -7.67
N LEU A 253 9.88 -5.00 -8.73
CA LEU A 253 11.16 -5.55 -9.20
C LEU A 253 11.97 -4.55 -10.03
N VAL A 254 11.32 -3.51 -10.56
CA VAL A 254 11.97 -2.53 -11.43
C VAL A 254 13.01 -1.76 -10.62
N ASP A 255 14.26 -1.90 -11.04
CA ASP A 255 15.43 -1.29 -10.39
C ASP A 255 15.59 0.19 -10.75
N ILE A 256 14.59 1.01 -10.43
CA ILE A 256 14.70 2.47 -10.53
C ILE A 256 15.12 3.00 -9.16
N SER A 257 16.23 3.72 -9.12
CA SER A 257 16.74 4.37 -7.92
C SER A 257 16.76 5.89 -8.07
N VAL A 258 16.32 6.61 -7.03
CA VAL A 258 16.47 8.05 -6.89
C VAL A 258 17.44 8.33 -5.75
N ASP A 259 18.51 9.05 -6.04
CA ASP A 259 19.62 9.29 -5.09
C ASP A 259 20.20 7.99 -4.51
N LYS A 260 20.45 6.99 -5.37
CA LYS A 260 20.98 5.65 -5.02
C LYS A 260 20.09 4.82 -4.08
N ILE A 261 18.86 5.25 -3.83
CA ILE A 261 17.87 4.48 -3.07
C ILE A 261 16.79 3.99 -4.03
N PRO A 262 16.44 2.69 -4.03
CA PRO A 262 15.41 2.15 -4.90
C PRO A 262 14.04 2.78 -4.58
N ILE A 263 13.31 3.22 -5.61
CA ILE A 263 11.95 3.78 -5.50
C ILE A 263 11.00 2.74 -4.92
N ALA A 264 11.08 1.50 -5.41
CA ALA A 264 10.30 0.40 -4.91
C ALA A 264 11.25 -0.70 -4.39
N PRO A 265 11.08 -1.17 -3.15
CA PRO A 265 11.93 -2.21 -2.61
C PRO A 265 11.58 -3.58 -3.24
N PRO A 266 12.56 -4.36 -3.74
CA PRO A 266 12.28 -5.64 -4.35
C PRO A 266 11.67 -6.69 -3.39
N TRP A 267 11.84 -6.51 -2.08
CA TRP A 267 11.21 -7.40 -1.09
C TRP A 267 9.69 -7.26 -1.09
N ALA A 268 9.15 -6.11 -1.51
CA ALA A 268 7.71 -5.87 -1.58
C ALA A 268 7.04 -6.77 -2.62
N THR A 269 7.75 -7.15 -3.69
CA THR A 269 7.25 -8.14 -4.67
C THR A 269 6.83 -9.43 -3.99
N PHE A 270 7.69 -10.00 -3.13
CA PHE A 270 7.41 -11.28 -2.49
C PHE A 270 6.34 -11.17 -1.40
N LEU A 271 6.25 -10.04 -0.72
CA LEU A 271 5.14 -9.75 0.20
C LEU A 271 3.79 -9.66 -0.53
N LEU A 272 3.76 -9.00 -1.70
CA LEU A 272 2.55 -8.90 -2.51
C LEU A 272 2.19 -10.23 -3.16
N MET A 273 3.17 -11.04 -3.58
CA MET A 273 2.93 -12.41 -4.06
C MET A 273 2.33 -13.30 -2.97
N PHE A 274 2.77 -13.15 -1.71
CA PHE A 274 2.13 -13.81 -0.57
C PHE A 274 0.66 -13.39 -0.46
N ALA A 275 0.34 -12.10 -0.55
CA ALA A 275 -1.03 -11.60 -0.51
C ALA A 275 -1.89 -12.16 -1.67
N VAL A 276 -1.33 -12.24 -2.88
CA VAL A 276 -1.98 -12.85 -4.06
C VAL A 276 -2.27 -14.34 -3.82
N SER A 277 -1.31 -15.08 -3.26
CA SER A 277 -1.49 -16.52 -2.96
C SER A 277 -2.65 -16.78 -1.99
N LEU A 278 -2.90 -15.86 -1.04
CA LEU A 278 -4.05 -15.92 -0.14
C LEU A 278 -5.36 -15.54 -0.85
N ALA A 279 -5.32 -14.51 -1.71
CA ALA A 279 -6.48 -14.01 -2.44
C ALA A 279 -7.03 -15.03 -3.46
N ILE A 280 -6.14 -15.78 -4.13
CA ILE A 280 -6.50 -16.76 -5.18
C ILE A 280 -6.73 -18.16 -4.60
N LYS A 281 -6.51 -18.40 -3.30
CA LYS A 281 -6.64 -19.73 -2.66
C LYS A 281 -7.96 -20.45 -2.96
N SER A 282 -9.07 -19.71 -3.14
CA SER A 282 -10.38 -20.30 -3.47
C SER A 282 -10.51 -20.78 -4.92
N ILE A 283 -9.57 -20.43 -5.79
CA ILE A 283 -9.58 -20.69 -7.24
C ILE A 283 -8.50 -21.70 -7.59
N CYS A 284 -7.28 -21.52 -7.06
CA CYS A 284 -6.15 -22.41 -7.32
C CYS A 284 -5.23 -22.45 -6.10
N ASP A 285 -4.62 -23.61 -5.83
CA ASP A 285 -3.72 -23.79 -4.70
C ASP A 285 -2.29 -23.32 -5.01
N PHE A 286 -1.94 -22.17 -4.43
CA PHE A 286 -0.62 -21.54 -4.46
C PHE A 286 0.20 -21.83 -3.18
N GLY A 287 -0.08 -22.93 -2.46
CA GLY A 287 0.57 -23.28 -1.20
C GLY A 287 2.10 -23.21 -1.19
N SER A 288 2.78 -23.77 -2.20
CA SER A 288 4.24 -23.72 -2.33
C SER A 288 4.75 -22.29 -2.52
N VAL A 289 4.07 -21.50 -3.37
CA VAL A 289 4.40 -20.09 -3.63
C VAL A 289 4.25 -19.27 -2.35
N LYS A 290 3.20 -19.52 -1.56
CA LYS A 290 2.97 -18.84 -0.28
C LYS A 290 4.16 -19.00 0.68
N GLN A 291 4.69 -20.22 0.81
CA GLN A 291 5.81 -20.48 1.71
C GLN A 291 7.09 -19.84 1.18
N LEU A 292 7.40 -20.05 -0.10
CA LEU A 292 8.60 -19.50 -0.74
C LEU A 292 8.59 -17.98 -0.79
N SER A 293 7.43 -17.35 -0.93
CA SER A 293 7.31 -15.88 -0.95
C SER A 293 7.62 -15.27 0.42
N VAL A 294 7.22 -15.92 1.52
CA VAL A 294 7.57 -15.46 2.87
C VAL A 294 9.07 -15.60 3.11
N ILE A 295 9.66 -16.75 2.72
CA ILE A 295 11.11 -16.97 2.88
C ILE A 295 11.89 -15.96 2.02
N SER A 296 11.49 -15.76 0.77
CA SER A 296 12.11 -14.78 -0.14
C SER A 296 12.02 -13.36 0.40
N PHE A 297 10.85 -12.97 0.94
CA PHE A 297 10.66 -11.67 1.59
C PHE A 297 11.63 -11.48 2.77
N VAL A 298 11.70 -12.44 3.69
CA VAL A 298 12.56 -12.35 4.88
C VAL A 298 14.04 -12.30 4.50
N LEU A 299 14.48 -13.14 3.56
CA LEU A 299 15.87 -13.14 3.10
C LEU A 299 16.24 -11.84 2.40
N LEU A 300 15.38 -11.33 1.53
CA LEU A 300 15.69 -10.14 0.75
C LEU A 300 15.61 -8.86 1.60
N LEU A 301 14.69 -8.80 2.57
CA LEU A 301 14.67 -7.76 3.60
C LEU A 301 15.93 -7.84 4.49
N GLY A 302 16.30 -9.04 4.94
CA GLY A 302 17.50 -9.26 5.75
C GLY A 302 18.78 -8.89 5.01
N ALA A 303 18.88 -9.21 3.72
CA ALA A 303 19.98 -8.80 2.86
C ALA A 303 20.06 -7.26 2.79
N ASP A 304 18.93 -6.60 2.51
CA ASP A 304 18.88 -5.12 2.42
C ASP A 304 19.29 -4.47 3.74
N ILE A 305 18.81 -4.96 4.89
CA ILE A 305 19.20 -4.48 6.22
C ILE A 305 20.70 -4.68 6.43
N PHE A 306 21.21 -5.89 6.15
CA PHE A 306 22.63 -6.21 6.32
C PHE A 306 23.52 -5.26 5.50
N LYS A 307 23.19 -5.05 4.22
CA LYS A 307 23.97 -4.14 3.36
C LYS A 307 23.94 -2.71 3.89
N ARG A 308 22.79 -2.21 4.33
CA ARG A 308 22.68 -0.83 4.84
C ARG A 308 23.41 -0.63 6.16
N SER A 309 23.45 -1.65 7.03
CA SER A 309 24.09 -1.57 8.34
C SER A 309 25.61 -1.75 8.29
N PHE A 310 26.11 -2.59 7.38
CA PHE A 310 27.51 -3.04 7.42
C PHE A 310 28.34 -2.66 6.18
N VAL A 311 27.72 -2.23 5.08
CA VAL A 311 28.47 -1.79 3.88
C VAL A 311 28.48 -0.25 3.85
N PRO A 312 29.66 0.39 3.97
CA PRO A 312 29.75 1.85 3.97
C PRO A 312 29.22 2.45 2.67
N TYR A 313 28.27 3.38 2.80
CA TYR A 313 27.68 4.14 1.70
C TYR A 313 28.74 5.01 1.02
N GLY A 314 29.44 4.47 0.02
CA GLY A 314 30.47 5.20 -0.72
C GLY A 314 31.69 4.39 -1.11
N ALA A 315 31.84 3.15 -0.64
CA ALA A 315 32.97 2.32 -1.04
C ALA A 315 32.92 2.00 -2.54
N VAL A 316 33.80 2.64 -3.30
CA VAL A 316 33.97 2.41 -4.75
C VAL A 316 34.85 1.18 -4.99
N VAL A 317 35.63 0.79 -3.98
CA VAL A 317 36.70 -0.22 -4.09
C VAL A 317 36.55 -1.28 -3.00
N ILE A 318 36.68 -2.56 -3.37
CA ILE A 318 36.56 -3.75 -2.50
C ILE A 318 37.55 -3.72 -1.32
N TYR A 319 38.68 -3.02 -1.48
CA TYR A 319 39.74 -2.90 -0.46
C TYR A 319 39.37 -2.00 0.73
N GLU A 320 38.26 -1.25 0.67
CA GLU A 320 37.80 -0.39 1.78
C GLU A 320 36.86 -1.14 2.76
N THR A 321 36.53 -2.39 2.46
CA THR A 321 35.63 -3.23 3.26
C THR A 321 36.33 -4.50 3.72
N ASP A 322 36.14 -4.88 4.99
CA ASP A 322 36.68 -6.12 5.55
C ASP A 322 36.26 -7.34 4.72
N LEU A 323 37.22 -8.25 4.47
CA LEU A 323 37.00 -9.48 3.70
C LEU A 323 35.89 -10.36 4.30
N SER A 324 35.70 -10.32 5.62
CA SER A 324 34.60 -10.99 6.32
C SER A 324 33.22 -10.45 5.93
N ILE A 325 33.10 -9.13 5.74
CA ILE A 325 31.86 -8.47 5.30
C ILE A 325 31.59 -8.80 3.84
N VAL A 326 32.61 -8.75 2.98
CA VAL A 326 32.48 -9.09 1.55
C VAL A 326 32.06 -10.55 1.35
N SER A 327 32.68 -11.49 2.08
CA SER A 327 32.33 -12.92 2.02
C SER A 327 30.93 -13.21 2.57
N ALA A 328 30.55 -12.60 3.69
CA ALA A 328 29.18 -12.70 4.21
C ALA A 328 28.15 -12.15 3.21
N ASN A 329 28.43 -10.99 2.63
CA ASN A 329 27.57 -10.35 1.62
C ASN A 329 27.42 -11.24 0.36
N ALA A 330 28.49 -11.93 -0.04
CA ALA A 330 28.45 -12.88 -1.15
C ALA A 330 27.53 -14.07 -0.86
N VAL A 331 27.69 -14.72 0.30
CA VAL A 331 26.83 -15.84 0.70
C VAL A 331 25.36 -15.39 0.77
N ILE A 332 25.08 -14.26 1.42
CA ILE A 332 23.72 -13.71 1.54
C ILE A 332 23.10 -13.47 0.16
N SER A 333 23.85 -12.85 -0.77
CA SER A 333 23.34 -12.56 -2.11
C SER A 333 23.02 -13.81 -2.92
N VAL A 334 23.88 -14.84 -2.88
CA VAL A 334 23.70 -16.10 -3.61
C VAL A 334 22.52 -16.88 -3.06
N VAL A 335 22.42 -17.00 -1.73
CA VAL A 335 21.29 -17.66 -1.07
C VAL A 335 19.99 -16.95 -1.40
N THR A 336 19.94 -15.62 -1.26
CA THR A 336 18.76 -14.81 -1.55
C THR A 336 18.34 -14.95 -3.02
N ALA A 337 19.29 -14.83 -3.95
CA ALA A 337 19.03 -14.97 -5.38
C ALA A 337 18.44 -16.36 -5.72
N THR A 338 19.00 -17.42 -5.14
CA THR A 338 18.55 -18.79 -5.37
C THR A 338 17.13 -19.01 -4.88
N VAL A 339 16.80 -18.56 -3.67
CA VAL A 339 15.43 -18.71 -3.13
C VAL A 339 14.42 -17.90 -3.93
N CYS A 340 14.77 -16.68 -4.34
CA CYS A 340 13.92 -15.87 -5.23
C CYS A 340 13.67 -16.56 -6.58
N MET A 341 14.69 -17.16 -7.20
CA MET A 341 14.55 -17.93 -8.44
C MET A 341 13.61 -19.13 -8.26
N LEU A 342 13.72 -19.87 -7.16
CA LEU A 342 12.83 -20.98 -6.84
C LEU A 342 11.38 -20.50 -6.65
N CYS A 343 11.19 -19.38 -5.93
CA CYS A 343 9.87 -18.79 -5.72
C CYS A 343 9.21 -18.38 -7.05
N ILE A 344 9.93 -17.71 -7.95
CA ILE A 344 9.40 -17.30 -9.26
C ILE A 344 9.12 -18.51 -10.15
N ARG A 345 9.96 -19.54 -10.13
CA ARG A 345 9.71 -20.78 -10.88
C ARG A 345 8.39 -21.43 -10.46
N GLU A 346 8.20 -21.64 -9.16
CA GLU A 346 6.95 -22.20 -8.62
C GLU A 346 5.74 -21.32 -8.95
N PHE A 347 5.92 -20.00 -8.89
CA PHE A 347 4.87 -19.07 -9.26
C PHE A 347 4.47 -19.18 -10.73
N LEU A 348 5.43 -19.20 -11.66
CA LEU A 348 5.15 -19.34 -13.09
C LEU A 348 4.49 -20.70 -13.40
N LEU A 349 4.93 -21.78 -12.77
CA LEU A 349 4.31 -23.10 -12.90
C LEU A 349 2.84 -23.09 -12.45
N LYS A 350 2.55 -22.48 -11.30
CA LYS A 350 1.18 -22.36 -10.79
C LYS A 350 0.31 -21.44 -11.65
N LEU A 351 0.90 -20.43 -12.28
CA LEU A 351 0.21 -19.54 -13.20
C LEU A 351 -0.12 -20.26 -14.53
N SER A 352 0.77 -21.11 -15.03
CA SER A 352 0.51 -22.01 -16.16
C SER A 352 -0.62 -23.01 -15.85
N PHE A 353 -0.57 -23.65 -14.67
CA PHE A 353 -1.63 -24.55 -14.19
C PHE A 353 -2.98 -23.84 -13.99
N LEU A 354 -2.95 -22.58 -13.54
CA LEU A 354 -4.17 -21.77 -13.44
C LEU A 354 -4.81 -21.56 -14.82
N SER A 355 -4.02 -21.25 -15.86
CA SER A 355 -4.54 -21.12 -17.23
C SER A 355 -5.11 -22.43 -17.76
N GLU A 356 -4.42 -23.56 -17.57
CA GLU A 356 -4.93 -24.88 -17.96
C GLU A 356 -6.27 -25.22 -17.26
N ASN A 357 -6.39 -24.94 -15.95
CA ASN A 357 -7.64 -25.15 -15.20
C ASN A 357 -8.77 -24.21 -15.63
N LEU A 358 -8.41 -23.03 -16.12
CA LEU A 358 -9.35 -22.11 -16.75
C LEU A 358 -9.62 -22.50 -18.21
N GLY A 359 -9.12 -23.65 -18.68
CA GLY A 359 -9.31 -24.20 -20.02
C GLY A 359 -8.64 -23.40 -21.13
N GLY A 360 -7.59 -22.63 -20.79
CA GLY A 360 -6.67 -22.02 -21.73
C GLY A 360 -5.58 -23.00 -22.18
N GLU A 361 -4.72 -22.55 -23.08
CA GLU A 361 -3.55 -23.32 -23.51
C GLU A 361 -2.46 -23.31 -22.45
N LYS A 362 -1.66 -24.39 -22.42
CA LYS A 362 -0.47 -24.45 -21.58
C LYS A 362 0.48 -23.31 -21.93
N ILE A 363 0.79 -22.48 -20.94
CA ILE A 363 1.69 -21.35 -21.10
C ILE A 363 3.13 -21.84 -21.00
N ASP A 364 3.95 -21.47 -21.99
CA ASP A 364 5.40 -21.62 -21.91
C ASP A 364 6.01 -20.60 -20.94
N ILE A 365 6.65 -21.12 -19.89
CA ILE A 365 7.26 -20.35 -18.81
C ILE A 365 8.79 -20.23 -18.94
N THR A 366 9.40 -20.88 -19.92
CA THR A 366 10.87 -20.96 -20.04
C THR A 366 11.50 -19.58 -20.20
N LEU A 367 11.01 -18.80 -21.16
CA LEU A 367 11.52 -17.47 -21.47
C LEU A 367 11.46 -16.48 -20.28
N PRO A 368 10.31 -16.30 -19.58
CA PRO A 368 10.26 -15.42 -18.40
C PRO A 368 11.13 -15.96 -17.26
N TRP A 369 11.19 -17.28 -17.05
CA TRP A 369 12.04 -17.86 -16.01
C TRP A 369 13.53 -17.61 -16.27
N VAL A 370 14.02 -17.81 -17.50
CA VAL A 370 15.42 -17.54 -17.87
C VAL A 370 15.76 -16.06 -17.68
N ALA A 371 14.87 -15.16 -18.10
CA ALA A 371 15.08 -13.72 -17.94
C ALA A 371 15.16 -13.31 -16.45
N PHE A 372 14.30 -13.87 -15.60
CA PHE A 372 14.37 -13.63 -14.16
C PHE A 372 15.66 -14.19 -13.54
N CYS A 373 16.10 -15.38 -13.94
CA CYS A 373 17.35 -15.98 -13.47
C CYS A 373 18.55 -15.10 -13.83
N LEU A 374 18.63 -14.62 -15.08
CA LEU A 374 19.69 -13.70 -15.50
C LEU A 374 19.67 -12.40 -14.70
N SER A 375 18.48 -11.83 -14.47
CA SER A 375 18.34 -10.64 -13.62
C SER A 375 18.87 -10.85 -12.21
N MET A 376 18.52 -11.98 -11.57
CA MET A 376 18.97 -12.29 -10.21
C MET A 376 20.47 -12.63 -10.14
N ILE A 377 21.06 -13.21 -11.20
CA ILE A 377 22.51 -13.39 -11.32
C ILE A 377 23.19 -12.03 -11.39
N PHE A 378 22.74 -11.13 -12.26
CA PHE A 378 23.30 -9.77 -12.35
C PHE A 378 23.11 -8.98 -11.05
N TRP A 379 21.99 -9.15 -10.36
CA TRP A 379 21.78 -8.60 -9.03
C TRP A 379 22.82 -9.12 -8.05
N ALA A 380 23.00 -10.43 -7.93
CA ALA A 380 23.98 -11.02 -7.01
C ALA A 380 25.41 -10.56 -7.34
N VAL A 381 25.79 -10.50 -8.61
CA VAL A 381 27.11 -9.99 -9.05
C VAL A 381 27.30 -8.52 -8.67
N GLY A 382 26.31 -7.65 -8.95
CA GLY A 382 26.40 -6.24 -8.56
C GLY A 382 26.32 -6.01 -7.06
N TYR A 383 25.68 -6.93 -6.33
CA TYR A 383 25.57 -6.90 -4.87
C TYR A 383 26.86 -7.31 -4.19
N THR A 384 27.56 -8.30 -4.74
CA THR A 384 28.85 -8.82 -4.24
C THR A 384 30.03 -7.95 -4.64
N VAL A 385 30.03 -7.42 -5.86
CA VAL A 385 31.13 -6.66 -6.45
C VAL A 385 30.63 -5.27 -6.82
N PRO A 386 30.72 -4.27 -5.91
CA PRO A 386 30.19 -2.93 -6.13
C PRO A 386 30.75 -2.22 -7.38
N TYR A 387 32.00 -2.48 -7.76
CA TYR A 387 32.60 -1.95 -8.99
C TYR A 387 31.87 -2.40 -10.26
N LEU A 388 31.35 -3.63 -10.28
CA LEU A 388 30.59 -4.16 -11.41
C LEU A 388 29.13 -3.71 -11.39
N TYR A 389 28.66 -3.08 -10.32
CA TYR A 389 27.26 -2.68 -10.15
C TYR A 389 26.75 -1.85 -11.34
N SER A 390 27.50 -0.83 -11.76
CA SER A 390 27.12 0.01 -12.90
C SER A 390 27.10 -0.78 -14.23
N ALA A 391 28.06 -1.69 -14.42
CA ALA A 391 28.16 -2.52 -15.62
C ALA A 391 27.03 -3.56 -15.73
N VAL A 392 26.61 -4.13 -14.60
CA VAL A 392 25.53 -5.15 -14.57
C VAL A 392 24.13 -4.55 -14.39
N ALA A 393 24.02 -3.30 -13.93
CA ALA A 393 22.74 -2.62 -13.70
C ALA A 393 21.89 -2.54 -14.97
N PHE A 394 22.48 -2.20 -16.12
CA PHE A 394 21.77 -2.17 -17.40
C PHE A 394 21.21 -3.55 -17.77
N TRP A 395 22.03 -4.59 -17.65
CA TRP A 395 21.63 -5.96 -17.97
C TRP A 395 20.56 -6.51 -17.01
N ARG A 396 20.70 -6.22 -15.71
CA ARG A 396 19.68 -6.50 -14.71
C ARG A 396 18.36 -5.83 -15.07
N PHE A 397 18.40 -4.54 -15.40
CA PHE A 397 17.21 -3.78 -15.79
C PHE A 397 16.55 -4.37 -17.04
N ALA A 398 17.32 -4.63 -18.10
CA ALA A 398 16.80 -5.21 -19.34
C ALA A 398 16.17 -6.59 -19.12
N CYS A 399 16.84 -7.48 -18.37
CA CYS A 399 16.31 -8.81 -18.05
C CYS A 399 15.04 -8.73 -17.20
N THR A 400 15.00 -7.80 -16.23
CA THR A 400 13.82 -7.59 -15.37
C THR A 400 12.66 -7.03 -16.18
N ALA A 401 12.89 -6.03 -17.04
CA ALA A 401 11.87 -5.46 -17.90
C ALA A 401 11.29 -6.51 -18.84
N PHE A 402 12.13 -7.37 -19.41
CA PHE A 402 11.69 -8.47 -20.26
C PHE A 402 10.88 -9.52 -19.49
N PHE A 403 11.31 -9.90 -18.29
CA PHE A 403 10.55 -10.78 -17.39
C PHE A 403 9.17 -10.19 -17.06
N ILE A 404 9.10 -8.91 -16.69
CA ILE A 404 7.85 -8.22 -16.38
C ILE A 404 6.94 -8.19 -17.60
N TRP A 405 7.46 -7.81 -18.77
CA TRP A 405 6.67 -7.75 -20.01
C TRP A 405 6.06 -9.11 -20.36
N LYS A 406 6.86 -10.17 -20.34
CA LYS A 406 6.37 -11.54 -20.63
C LYS A 406 5.37 -12.03 -19.60
N THR A 407 5.66 -11.83 -18.31
CA THR A 407 4.75 -12.26 -17.24
C THR A 407 3.44 -11.48 -17.29
N ALA A 408 3.49 -10.17 -17.55
CA ALA A 408 2.32 -9.33 -17.72
C ALA A 408 1.46 -9.79 -18.92
N SER A 409 2.07 -10.08 -20.06
CA SER A 409 1.34 -10.61 -21.24
C SER A 409 0.62 -11.92 -20.92
N ILE A 410 1.23 -12.80 -20.13
CA ILE A 410 0.60 -14.05 -19.69
C ILE A 410 -0.61 -13.75 -18.79
N ILE A 411 -0.46 -12.86 -17.80
CA ILE A 411 -1.54 -12.49 -16.88
C ILE A 411 -2.73 -11.88 -17.63
N THR A 412 -2.46 -10.97 -18.58
CA THR A 412 -3.51 -10.37 -19.43
C THR A 412 -4.28 -11.43 -20.20
N ARG A 413 -3.57 -12.37 -20.83
CA ARG A 413 -4.21 -13.47 -21.57
C ARG A 413 -5.14 -14.30 -20.68
N ILE A 414 -4.71 -14.67 -19.48
CA ILE A 414 -5.55 -15.43 -18.54
C ILE A 414 -6.79 -14.62 -18.13
N ASN A 415 -6.62 -13.31 -17.91
CA ASN A 415 -7.73 -12.43 -17.56
C ASN A 415 -8.76 -12.33 -18.70
N ASP A 416 -8.30 -12.15 -19.93
CA ASP A 416 -9.17 -12.03 -21.11
C ASP A 416 -9.94 -13.33 -21.39
N GLU A 417 -9.28 -14.49 -21.22
CA GLU A 417 -9.91 -15.82 -21.35
C GLU A 417 -11.04 -16.02 -20.32
N GLU A 418 -10.84 -15.58 -19.08
CA GLU A 418 -11.87 -15.69 -18.03
C GLU A 418 -13.02 -14.68 -18.24
N GLU A 419 -12.73 -13.47 -18.73
CA GLU A 419 -13.77 -12.49 -19.09
C GLU A 419 -14.68 -12.98 -20.21
N TYR A 420 -14.08 -13.56 -21.26
CA TYR A 420 -14.81 -14.15 -22.38
C TYR A 420 -15.74 -15.29 -21.92
N ARG A 421 -15.28 -16.12 -20.98
CA ARG A 421 -16.12 -17.19 -20.40
C ARG A 421 -17.25 -16.66 -19.56
N ALA A 422 -16.97 -15.64 -18.75
CA ALA A 422 -17.98 -15.00 -17.93
C ALA A 422 -19.09 -14.37 -18.79
N SER A 423 -18.77 -13.77 -19.93
CA SER A 423 -19.78 -13.22 -20.86
C SER A 423 -20.64 -14.32 -21.50
N ILE A 424 -20.05 -15.44 -21.93
CA ILE A 424 -20.82 -16.57 -22.49
C ILE A 424 -21.75 -17.19 -21.44
N SER A 425 -21.31 -17.27 -20.18
CA SER A 425 -22.12 -17.84 -19.10
C SER A 425 -23.24 -16.93 -18.57
N GLY A 426 -23.18 -15.63 -18.89
CA GLY A 426 -24.15 -14.63 -18.43
C GLY A 426 -25.38 -14.46 -19.32
N ASP A 427 -25.37 -15.08 -20.52
CA ASP A 427 -26.47 -15.04 -21.50
C ASP A 427 -27.42 -16.26 -21.41
N ASN A 428 -27.24 -17.14 -20.43
CA ASN A 428 -28.18 -18.20 -20.02
C ASN A 428 -28.67 -17.96 -18.59
#